data_AF-A0AAV1KVR3-F1
#
_entry.id   AF-A0AAV1KVR3-F1
#
_cell.length_a   1.000
_cell.length_b   1.000
_cell.length_c   1.000
_cell.angle_alpha   90.00
_cell.angle_beta   90.00
_cell.angle_gamma   90.00
#
_symmetry.space_group_name_H-M   'P 1'
#
loop_
_entity.id
_entity.type
_entity.pdbx_description
1 polymer ?
#
loop_
_entity_poly.entity_id
_entity_poly.type
_entity_poly.pdbx_seq_one_letter_code
_entity_poly.pdbx_strand_id
1 'polypeptide(L)'
;MPAHAVPSTCCAQETLLDIEMRGREEHGKQKEHNKQHKRKSTKPKGPYVPLTKLKQFNSILKQLKKCEDNKMVLKRKYILAKKMTRTTAFRIVSSKMSATAKIFCQMQASQSGKKKHGRRFTLDEKISALSLYKPAPKAYRLLSNLCVLPSKRTLQNLLHNFDLNPGVNELIFDNLKNRVSKLPDNYKYCSLLFDEMAIGTGLTYDKKKR
;
A
#
# COMPACT_ATOMS: atom_id res chain seq x y z
N MET A 1 -6.00 48.08 -21.96
CA MET A 1 -6.14 49.25 -21.07
C MET A 1 -7.60 49.33 -20.69
N PRO A 2 -8.01 49.40 -19.41
CA PRO A 2 -7.23 49.60 -18.17
C PRO A 2 -6.98 48.25 -17.44
N ALA A 3 -5.92 47.97 -16.67
CA ALA A 3 -5.05 48.73 -15.77
C ALA A 3 -5.77 49.25 -14.51
N HIS A 4 -5.91 48.39 -13.49
CA HIS A 4 -5.92 48.84 -12.10
C HIS A 4 -5.05 47.91 -11.26
N ALA A 5 -4.18 48.55 -10.49
CA ALA A 5 -3.16 48.00 -9.64
C ALA A 5 -3.40 48.41 -8.19
N VAL A 6 -2.66 47.73 -7.29
CA VAL A 6 -2.26 48.07 -5.90
C VAL A 6 -3.39 48.00 -4.83
N PRO A 7 -3.15 47.59 -3.55
CA PRO A 7 -1.86 47.60 -2.86
C PRO A 7 -1.42 46.39 -2.02
N SER A 8 -0.10 46.40 -1.82
CA SER A 8 0.71 45.72 -0.82
C SER A 8 0.45 46.22 0.60
N THR A 9 0.39 45.29 1.56
CA THR A 9 0.75 45.41 2.97
C THR A 9 1.17 43.98 3.39
N CYS A 10 2.42 43.62 3.67
CA CYS A 10 3.36 44.07 4.70
C CYS A 10 2.72 44.18 6.08
N CYS A 11 2.63 43.06 6.81
CA CYS A 11 2.95 43.01 8.24
C CYS A 11 3.04 41.56 8.77
N ALA A 12 4.00 41.34 9.67
CA ALA A 12 4.21 40.19 10.55
C ALA A 12 4.81 38.90 9.96
N GLN A 13 6.15 38.88 9.96
CA GLN A 13 6.98 37.70 10.21
C GLN A 13 6.79 37.20 11.65
N GLU A 14 6.86 35.88 11.86
CA GLU A 14 7.48 35.20 13.02
C GLU A 14 7.43 33.66 12.76
N THR A 15 8.43 33.11 12.05
CA THR A 15 9.65 32.43 12.57
C THR A 15 9.42 31.03 13.17
N LEU A 16 9.53 30.02 12.30
CA LEU A 16 9.74 28.61 12.66
C LEU A 16 11.21 28.31 13.08
N LEU A 17 11.97 29.35 13.43
CA LEU A 17 13.40 29.32 13.77
C LEU A 17 13.69 29.71 15.24
N ASP A 18 12.67 30.08 16.03
CA ASP A 18 12.85 30.54 17.42
C ASP A 18 12.80 29.41 18.48
N ILE A 19 12.74 28.15 18.06
CA ILE A 19 12.78 26.99 18.98
C ILE A 19 14.20 26.38 19.06
N GLU A 20 15.11 26.69 18.13
CA GLU A 20 16.44 26.05 18.07
C GLU A 20 17.59 26.84 18.71
N MET A 21 17.34 28.01 19.30
CA MET A 21 18.41 28.90 19.79
C MET A 21 18.32 29.29 21.29
N ARG A 22 17.77 28.42 22.16
CA ARG A 22 17.70 28.64 23.63
C ARG A 22 18.27 27.49 24.47
N GLY A 23 19.49 27.03 24.16
CA GLY A 23 20.10 25.97 24.98
C GLY A 23 21.62 25.84 24.95
N ARG A 24 22.34 26.82 24.41
CA ARG A 24 23.81 26.85 24.38
C ARG A 24 24.31 28.17 24.95
N GLU A 25 24.21 28.39 26.27
CA GLU A 25 24.92 29.51 26.89
C GLU A 25 24.98 29.46 28.43
N GLU A 26 25.27 28.31 29.05
CA GLU A 26 25.72 28.30 30.45
C GLU A 26 26.90 27.33 30.65
N HIS A 27 27.96 27.58 29.88
CA HIS A 27 29.30 27.14 30.24
C HIS A 27 30.02 28.31 30.91
N GLY A 28 30.25 28.20 32.21
CA GLY A 28 31.28 28.97 32.88
C GLY A 28 30.82 29.74 34.10
N LYS A 29 30.91 29.11 35.27
CA LYS A 29 31.59 29.66 36.46
C LYS A 29 31.70 28.59 37.54
N GLN A 30 32.73 28.74 38.36
CA GLN A 30 33.07 27.98 39.58
C GLN A 30 33.86 26.67 39.39
N LYS A 31 35.14 26.85 39.09
CA LYS A 31 36.22 26.07 39.71
C LYS A 31 36.61 26.75 41.04
N GLU A 32 37.16 25.95 41.96
CA GLU A 32 37.67 26.26 43.31
C GLU A 32 36.58 26.31 44.39
N HIS A 33 36.61 25.55 45.49
CA HIS A 33 37.60 24.74 46.17
C HIS A 33 36.82 23.68 46.99
N ASN A 34 37.21 22.41 47.01
CA ASN A 34 37.39 21.68 48.27
C ASN A 34 38.06 20.31 48.07
N LYS A 35 39.27 20.17 48.63
CA LYS A 35 39.93 18.88 48.85
C LYS A 35 39.30 18.24 50.08
N GLN A 36 38.41 17.26 49.91
CA GLN A 36 38.06 16.34 51.00
C GLN A 36 38.01 14.89 50.51
N HIS A 37 39.03 14.14 50.94
CA HIS A 37 39.06 12.72 51.26
C HIS A 37 38.37 11.72 50.29
N LYS A 38 39.18 11.04 49.49
CA LYS A 38 38.83 9.75 48.87
C LYS A 38 38.61 8.69 49.97
N ARG A 39 37.38 8.53 50.45
CA ARG A 39 36.91 7.26 51.02
C ARG A 39 36.41 6.40 49.87
N LYS A 40 37.00 5.21 49.68
CA LYS A 40 36.50 4.19 48.75
C LYS A 40 35.08 3.81 49.17
N SER A 41 34.04 4.38 48.55
CA SER A 41 32.70 3.83 48.68
C SER A 41 32.57 2.65 47.72
N THR A 42 32.61 1.46 48.30
CA THR A 42 32.20 0.22 47.65
C THR A 42 30.72 0.37 47.28
N LYS A 43 30.43 0.66 46.00
CA LYS A 43 29.06 0.55 45.50
C LYS A 43 28.58 -0.88 45.74
N PRO A 44 27.43 -1.11 46.41
CA PRO A 44 26.86 -2.44 46.46
C PRO A 44 26.66 -2.90 45.02
N LYS A 45 27.22 -4.06 44.66
CA LYS A 45 26.96 -4.72 43.38
C LYS A 45 25.47 -5.07 43.39
N GLY A 46 24.65 -4.22 42.77
CA GLY A 46 23.25 -4.55 42.50
C GLY A 46 23.16 -5.87 41.74
N PRO A 47 22.03 -6.58 41.82
CA PRO A 47 21.89 -7.91 41.23
C PRO A 47 22.32 -7.88 39.77
N TYR A 48 23.32 -8.71 39.42
CA TYR A 48 23.86 -8.80 38.08
C TYR A 48 22.79 -9.30 37.13
N VAL A 49 22.29 -8.42 36.27
CA VAL A 49 21.34 -8.78 35.22
C VAL A 49 22.15 -9.30 34.03
N PRO A 50 21.92 -10.54 33.55
CA PRO A 50 22.64 -11.06 32.40
C PRO A 50 22.52 -10.13 31.19
N LEU A 51 23.65 -9.80 30.54
CA LEU A 51 23.74 -8.91 29.37
C LEU A 51 22.76 -9.28 28.25
N THR A 52 22.39 -10.56 28.13
CA THR A 52 21.40 -11.07 27.18
C THR A 52 19.98 -10.55 27.46
N LYS A 53 19.59 -10.46 28.75
CA LYS A 53 18.29 -9.90 29.16
C LYS A 53 18.21 -8.39 28.92
N LEU A 54 19.32 -7.66 29.14
CA LEU A 54 19.38 -6.22 28.88
C LEU A 54 19.28 -5.90 27.38
N LYS A 55 19.92 -6.69 26.51
CA LYS A 55 19.79 -6.58 25.05
C LYS A 55 18.37 -6.87 24.57
N GLN A 56 17.71 -7.89 25.11
CA GLN A 56 16.30 -8.18 24.81
C GLN A 56 15.38 -7.04 25.26
N PHE A 57 15.55 -6.52 26.47
CA PHE A 57 14.76 -5.39 26.98
C PHE A 57 14.90 -4.14 26.10
N ASN A 58 16.13 -3.77 25.71
CA ASN A 58 16.38 -2.63 24.81
C ASN A 58 15.79 -2.85 23.40
N SER A 59 15.78 -4.09 22.91
CA SER A 59 15.10 -4.45 21.65
C SER A 59 13.58 -4.22 21.77
N ILE A 60 12.96 -4.64 22.87
CA ILE A 60 11.54 -4.43 23.15
C ILE A 60 11.22 -2.93 23.23
N LEU A 61 12.01 -2.13 23.96
CA LEU A 61 11.82 -0.68 24.02
C LEU A 61 11.92 -0.01 22.64
N LYS A 62 12.88 -0.44 21.81
CA LYS A 62 13.03 0.04 20.43
C LYS A 62 11.82 -0.33 19.56
N GLN A 63 11.27 -1.54 19.75
CA GLN A 63 10.05 -1.96 19.06
C GLN A 63 8.82 -1.17 19.52
N LEU A 64 8.67 -0.90 20.83
CA LEU A 64 7.59 -0.07 21.36
C LEU A 64 7.61 1.34 20.77
N LYS A 65 8.76 2.00 20.76
CA LYS A 65 8.91 3.34 20.16
C LYS A 65 8.55 3.32 18.66
N LYS A 66 9.02 2.30 17.93
CA LYS A 66 8.66 2.12 16.51
C LYS A 66 7.16 1.92 16.31
N CYS A 67 6.49 1.18 17.20
CA CYS A 67 5.04 0.98 17.17
C CYS A 67 4.28 2.30 17.44
N GLU A 68 4.75 3.12 18.38
CA GLU A 68 4.18 4.44 18.67
C GLU A 68 4.33 5.42 17.50
N ASP A 69 5.52 5.47 16.90
CA ASP A 69 5.78 6.28 15.71
C ASP A 69 4.88 5.86 14.54
N ASN A 70 4.76 4.55 14.28
CA ASN A 70 3.86 4.02 13.26
C ASN A 70 2.40 4.37 13.54
N LYS A 71 1.95 4.28 14.80
CA LYS A 71 0.59 4.67 15.22
C LYS A 71 0.33 6.14 14.93
N MET A 72 1.29 7.02 15.21
CA MET A 72 1.18 8.46 14.91
C MET A 72 1.11 8.75 13.41
N VAL A 73 1.95 8.10 12.60
CA VAL A 73 1.92 8.24 11.13
C VAL A 73 0.58 7.76 10.56
N LEU A 74 0.06 6.63 11.04
CA LEU A 74 -1.24 6.11 10.61
C LEU A 74 -2.39 7.04 10.99
N LYS A 75 -2.38 7.60 12.22
CA LYS A 75 -3.37 8.60 12.65
C LYS A 75 -3.38 9.83 11.74
N ARG A 76 -2.21 10.38 11.39
CA ARG A 76 -2.10 11.53 10.48
C ARG A 76 -2.68 11.22 9.10
N LYS A 77 -2.34 10.05 8.54
CA LYS A 77 -2.89 9.58 7.26
C LYS A 77 -4.40 9.43 7.30
N TYR A 78 -4.94 8.89 8.40
CA TYR A 78 -6.39 8.74 8.60
C TYR A 78 -7.11 10.09 8.63
N ILE A 79 -6.59 11.07 9.38
CA ILE A 79 -7.18 12.42 9.45
C ILE A 79 -7.20 13.08 8.07
N LEU A 80 -6.10 12.99 7.33
CA LEU A 80 -6.01 13.53 5.97
C LEU A 80 -7.02 12.86 5.03
N ALA A 81 -7.09 11.52 5.05
CA ALA A 81 -8.05 10.76 4.24
C ALA A 81 -9.50 11.14 4.59
N LYS A 82 -9.83 11.25 5.89
CA LYS A 82 -11.16 11.67 6.35
C LYS A 82 -11.52 13.07 5.87
N LYS A 83 -10.56 14.00 5.80
CA LYS A 83 -10.76 15.35 5.24
C LYS A 83 -11.05 15.30 3.74
N MET A 84 -10.28 14.52 2.98
CA MET A 84 -10.47 14.37 1.54
C MET A 84 -11.82 13.73 1.18
N THR A 85 -12.22 12.68 1.89
CA THR A 85 -13.51 11.98 1.68
C THR A 85 -14.72 12.87 1.99
N ARG A 86 -14.56 13.90 2.84
CA ARG A 86 -15.63 14.84 3.20
C ARG A 86 -15.95 15.87 2.13
N THR A 87 -15.10 16.03 1.13
CA THR A 87 -15.39 16.96 0.03
C THR A 87 -16.64 16.51 -0.74
N THR A 88 -17.54 17.44 -1.02
CA THR A 88 -18.82 17.18 -1.71
C THR A 88 -18.58 16.60 -3.10
N ALA A 89 -17.61 17.14 -3.83
CA ALA A 89 -17.20 16.66 -5.15
C ALA A 89 -16.77 15.18 -5.13
N PHE A 90 -15.90 14.78 -4.20
CA PHE A 90 -15.47 13.38 -4.08
C PHE A 90 -16.64 12.45 -3.79
N ARG A 91 -17.58 12.86 -2.93
CA ARG A 91 -18.76 12.08 -2.59
C ARG A 91 -19.69 11.86 -3.78
N ILE A 92 -19.93 12.91 -4.56
CA ILE A 92 -20.80 12.85 -5.77
C ILE A 92 -20.17 11.98 -6.85
N VAL A 93 -18.86 12.17 -7.11
CA VAL A 93 -18.14 11.37 -8.11
C VAL A 93 -18.09 9.91 -7.67
N SER A 94 -17.73 9.64 -6.41
CA SER A 94 -17.64 8.28 -5.91
C SER A 94 -18.99 7.57 -5.84
N SER A 95 -20.11 8.25 -5.52
CA SER A 95 -21.41 7.60 -5.45
C SER A 95 -21.92 7.11 -6.81
N LYS A 96 -21.62 7.85 -7.89
CA LYS A 96 -22.07 7.52 -9.25
C LYS A 96 -21.16 6.54 -10.00
N MET A 97 -19.98 6.23 -9.47
CA MET A 97 -19.02 5.35 -10.14
C MET A 97 -19.35 3.86 -9.93
N SER A 98 -19.14 3.08 -11.00
CA SER A 98 -19.13 1.62 -10.94
C SER A 98 -18.00 1.09 -10.05
N ALA A 99 -18.14 -0.13 -9.54
CA ALA A 99 -17.13 -0.77 -8.69
C ALA A 99 -15.77 -0.84 -9.40
N THR A 100 -15.75 -1.23 -10.67
CA THR A 100 -14.52 -1.31 -11.49
C THR A 100 -13.87 0.05 -11.68
N ALA A 101 -14.67 1.11 -11.92
CA ALA A 101 -14.15 2.47 -12.07
C ALA A 101 -13.55 2.97 -10.76
N LYS A 102 -14.17 2.65 -9.60
CA LYS A 102 -13.62 3.00 -8.28
C LYS A 102 -12.24 2.35 -8.07
N ILE A 103 -12.13 1.06 -8.36
CA ILE A 103 -10.86 0.32 -8.29
C ILE A 103 -9.81 0.97 -9.19
N PHE A 104 -10.18 1.30 -10.43
CA PHE A 104 -9.26 1.95 -11.36
C PHE A 104 -8.78 3.31 -10.86
N CYS A 105 -9.68 4.19 -10.44
CA CYS A 105 -9.31 5.52 -9.93
C CYS A 105 -8.49 5.45 -8.63
N GLN A 106 -8.83 4.53 -7.74
CA GLN A 106 -8.06 4.29 -6.50
C GLN A 106 -6.65 3.79 -6.82
N MET A 107 -6.51 2.89 -7.81
CA MET A 107 -5.22 2.44 -8.30
C MET A 107 -4.40 3.60 -8.86
N GLN A 108 -5.02 4.49 -9.67
CA GLN A 108 -4.33 5.69 -10.17
C GLN A 108 -3.86 6.57 -9.01
N ALA A 109 -4.76 6.97 -8.12
CA ALA A 109 -4.45 7.87 -7.01
C ALA A 109 -3.36 7.32 -6.08
N SER A 110 -3.38 6.01 -5.79
CA SER A 110 -2.44 5.39 -4.85
C SER A 110 -1.07 5.08 -5.43
N GLN A 111 -0.95 4.90 -6.76
CA GLN A 111 0.27 4.41 -7.42
C GLN A 111 0.95 5.44 -8.33
N SER A 112 0.29 6.53 -8.72
CA SER A 112 0.85 7.56 -9.63
C SER A 112 2.11 8.22 -9.10
N GLY A 113 2.19 8.49 -7.78
CA GLY A 113 3.38 9.09 -7.17
C GLY A 113 4.58 8.15 -7.00
N LYS A 114 4.46 6.87 -7.38
CA LYS A 114 5.51 5.86 -7.17
C LYS A 114 6.28 5.58 -8.46
N LYS A 115 7.59 5.31 -8.31
CA LYS A 115 8.44 4.80 -9.39
C LYS A 115 7.84 3.52 -10.00
N LYS A 116 8.03 3.29 -11.30
CA LYS A 116 7.47 2.17 -12.06
C LYS A 116 7.63 0.81 -11.36
N HIS A 117 8.83 0.49 -10.85
CA HIS A 117 9.13 -0.76 -10.16
C HIS A 117 8.66 -0.81 -8.69
N GLY A 118 8.35 0.35 -8.09
CA GLY A 118 7.85 0.49 -6.72
C GLY A 118 6.33 0.40 -6.60
N ARG A 119 5.61 0.27 -7.72
CA ARG A 119 4.16 0.11 -7.73
C ARG A 119 3.77 -1.26 -7.20
N ARG A 120 2.72 -1.31 -6.37
CA ARG A 120 2.19 -2.53 -5.77
C ARG A 120 0.68 -2.53 -5.97
N PHE A 121 0.21 -3.53 -6.69
CA PHE A 121 -1.19 -3.69 -7.06
C PHE A 121 -1.85 -4.77 -6.21
N THR A 122 -3.09 -4.52 -5.79
CA THR A 122 -3.94 -5.51 -5.10
C THR A 122 -4.45 -6.56 -6.08
N LEU A 123 -5.07 -7.63 -5.57
CA LEU A 123 -5.65 -8.66 -6.44
C LEU A 123 -6.78 -8.09 -7.31
N ASP A 124 -7.71 -7.33 -6.72
CA ASP A 124 -8.85 -6.74 -7.43
C ASP A 124 -8.41 -5.76 -8.53
N GLU A 125 -7.37 -4.96 -8.26
CA GLU A 125 -6.76 -4.08 -9.25
C GLU A 125 -6.20 -4.87 -10.44
N LYS A 126 -5.53 -6.00 -10.16
CA LYS A 126 -5.00 -6.87 -11.22
C LYS A 126 -6.12 -7.58 -11.98
N ILE A 127 -7.18 -8.03 -11.31
CA ILE A 127 -8.35 -8.65 -11.96
C ILE A 127 -9.04 -7.63 -12.87
N SER A 128 -9.30 -6.41 -12.40
CA SER A 128 -9.86 -5.32 -13.20
C SER A 128 -9.00 -5.03 -14.44
N ALA A 129 -7.68 -4.94 -14.26
CA ALA A 129 -6.74 -4.76 -15.37
C ALA A 129 -6.70 -5.96 -16.33
N LEU A 130 -6.84 -7.19 -15.82
CA LEU A 130 -6.86 -8.41 -16.61
C LEU A 130 -8.11 -8.48 -17.49
N SER A 131 -9.27 -8.08 -16.96
CA SER A 131 -10.54 -8.00 -17.70
C SER A 131 -10.46 -7.05 -18.89
N LEU A 132 -9.63 -6.00 -18.81
CA LEU A 132 -9.36 -5.12 -19.95
C LEU A 132 -8.32 -5.71 -20.92
N TYR A 133 -7.26 -6.33 -20.39
CA TYR A 133 -6.16 -6.87 -21.19
C TYR A 133 -6.56 -8.05 -22.08
N LYS A 134 -7.41 -8.95 -21.57
CA LYS A 134 -7.84 -10.17 -22.29
C LYS A 134 -8.53 -9.91 -23.63
N PRO A 135 -9.58 -9.07 -23.70
CA PRO A 135 -10.26 -8.78 -24.97
C PRO A 135 -9.44 -7.87 -25.88
N ALA A 136 -8.68 -6.91 -25.33
CA ALA A 136 -8.03 -5.86 -26.12
C ALA A 136 -6.56 -5.61 -25.69
N PRO A 137 -5.62 -6.53 -26.00
CA PRO A 137 -4.23 -6.41 -25.56
C PRO A 137 -3.49 -5.22 -26.21
N LYS A 138 -3.87 -4.83 -27.44
CA LYS A 138 -3.30 -3.66 -28.13
C LYS A 138 -3.73 -2.35 -27.45
N ALA A 139 -5.01 -2.21 -27.15
CA ALA A 139 -5.55 -1.05 -26.43
C ALA A 139 -4.94 -0.94 -25.03
N TYR A 140 -4.77 -2.07 -24.34
CA TYR A 140 -4.12 -2.10 -23.03
C TYR A 140 -2.67 -1.58 -23.06
N ARG A 141 -1.90 -1.91 -24.11
CA ARG A 141 -0.53 -1.38 -24.27
C ARG A 141 -0.53 0.14 -24.40
N LEU A 142 -1.44 0.69 -25.21
CA LEU A 142 -1.60 2.13 -25.35
C LEU A 142 -1.96 2.77 -24.00
N LEU A 143 -2.97 2.21 -23.31
CA LEU A 143 -3.42 2.73 -22.02
C LEU A 143 -2.33 2.64 -20.94
N SER A 144 -1.47 1.62 -20.98
CA SER A 144 -0.37 1.46 -20.02
C SER A 144 0.71 2.54 -20.10
N ASN A 145 0.75 3.30 -21.20
CA ASN A 145 1.63 4.46 -21.34
C ASN A 145 1.02 5.71 -20.68
N LEU A 146 -0.30 5.80 -20.65
CA LEU A 146 -1.04 6.97 -20.14
C LEU A 146 -1.45 6.81 -18.67
N CYS A 147 -1.80 5.59 -18.27
CA CYS A 147 -2.33 5.27 -16.96
C CYS A 147 -1.40 4.32 -16.20
N VAL A 148 -1.49 4.36 -14.88
CA VAL A 148 -0.78 3.44 -14.00
C VAL A 148 -1.47 2.08 -14.04
N LEU A 149 -0.88 1.14 -14.78
CA LEU A 149 -1.41 -0.20 -14.94
C LEU A 149 -0.37 -1.29 -14.61
N PRO A 150 -0.82 -2.49 -14.20
CA PRO A 150 0.04 -3.67 -14.10
C PRO A 150 0.76 -3.97 -15.42
N SER A 151 1.97 -4.52 -15.33
CA SER A 151 2.68 -4.94 -16.53
C SER A 151 2.05 -6.20 -17.13
N LYS A 152 2.21 -6.41 -18.44
CA LYS A 152 1.83 -7.67 -19.11
C LYS A 152 2.38 -8.90 -18.39
N ARG A 153 3.64 -8.85 -17.95
CA ARG A 153 4.28 -9.94 -17.19
C ARG A 153 3.55 -10.21 -15.87
N THR A 154 3.14 -9.17 -15.16
CA THR A 154 2.37 -9.30 -13.92
C THR A 154 1.03 -9.99 -14.16
N LEU A 155 0.32 -9.62 -15.23
CA LEU A 155 -0.95 -10.25 -15.60
C LEU A 155 -0.77 -11.71 -16.05
N GLN A 156 0.28 -12.00 -16.81
CA GLN A 156 0.62 -13.38 -17.21
C GLN A 156 0.98 -14.25 -16.02
N ASN A 157 1.72 -13.72 -15.04
CA ASN A 157 2.02 -14.44 -13.81
C ASN A 157 0.75 -14.71 -12.99
N LEU A 158 -0.19 -13.76 -12.96
CA LEU A 158 -1.48 -13.97 -12.30
C LEU A 158 -2.27 -15.12 -12.94
N LEU A 159 -2.28 -15.18 -14.29
CA LEU A 159 -2.92 -16.28 -15.03
C LEU A 159 -2.21 -17.62 -14.85
N HIS A 160 -0.88 -17.60 -14.67
CA HIS A 160 -0.12 -18.83 -14.47
C HIS A 160 -0.44 -19.51 -13.13
N ASN A 161 -0.89 -18.75 -12.14
CA ASN A 161 -1.35 -19.34 -10.87
C ASN A 161 -2.70 -20.06 -11.00
N PHE A 162 -3.32 -20.05 -12.19
CA PHE A 162 -4.57 -20.74 -12.44
C PHE A 162 -4.29 -22.06 -13.16
N ASP A 163 -4.37 -23.15 -12.40
CA ASP A 163 -4.11 -24.48 -12.91
C ASP A 163 -5.27 -24.98 -13.76
N LEU A 164 -5.02 -25.07 -15.07
CA LEU A 164 -5.91 -25.69 -16.05
C LEU A 164 -5.33 -27.06 -16.41
N ASN A 165 -6.01 -28.11 -15.96
CA ASN A 165 -5.69 -29.50 -16.28
C ASN A 165 -6.71 -30.06 -17.27
N PRO A 166 -6.33 -31.08 -18.05
CA PRO A 166 -7.28 -31.82 -18.88
C PRO A 166 -8.41 -32.41 -18.03
N GLY A 167 -9.60 -32.50 -18.62
CA GLY A 167 -10.79 -32.97 -17.94
C GLY A 167 -11.58 -31.86 -17.25
N VAL A 168 -12.34 -32.23 -16.22
CA VAL A 168 -13.27 -31.34 -15.52
C VAL A 168 -12.53 -30.52 -14.46
N ASN A 169 -12.68 -29.20 -14.48
CA ASN A 169 -12.11 -28.33 -13.46
C ASN A 169 -13.09 -28.17 -12.28
N GLU A 170 -12.82 -28.89 -11.20
CA GLU A 170 -13.64 -28.88 -9.97
C GLU A 170 -13.84 -27.48 -9.41
N LEU A 171 -12.80 -26.63 -9.43
CA LEU A 171 -12.90 -25.26 -8.92
C LEU A 171 -13.94 -24.44 -9.70
N ILE A 172 -14.04 -24.64 -11.01
CA ILE A 172 -15.05 -23.95 -11.82
C ILE A 172 -16.44 -24.48 -11.46
N PHE A 173 -16.60 -25.79 -11.32
CA PHE A 173 -17.87 -26.41 -10.94
C PHE A 173 -18.33 -26.02 -9.53
N ASP A 174 -17.43 -25.91 -8.56
CA ASP A 174 -17.74 -25.44 -7.21
C ASP A 174 -18.23 -23.99 -7.20
N ASN A 175 -17.55 -23.13 -7.96
CA ASN A 175 -17.98 -21.74 -8.14
C ASN A 175 -19.35 -21.66 -8.84
N LEU A 176 -19.59 -22.54 -9.82
CA LEU A 176 -20.89 -22.62 -10.50
C LEU A 176 -21.98 -23.10 -9.53
N LYS A 177 -21.74 -24.15 -8.75
CA LYS A 177 -22.67 -24.68 -7.73
C LYS A 177 -23.07 -23.60 -6.73
N ASN A 178 -22.12 -22.79 -6.27
CA ASN A 178 -22.36 -21.67 -5.36
C ASN A 178 -23.19 -20.53 -5.96
N ARG A 179 -23.17 -20.38 -7.29
CA ARG A 179 -24.03 -19.41 -7.99
C ARG A 179 -25.41 -20.00 -8.25
N VAL A 180 -25.48 -21.25 -8.70
CA VAL A 180 -26.72 -21.95 -9.04
C VAL A 180 -27.59 -22.20 -7.80
N SER A 181 -26.98 -22.38 -6.62
CA SER A 181 -27.72 -22.51 -5.35
C SER A 181 -28.57 -21.28 -5.00
N LYS A 182 -28.24 -20.11 -5.56
CA LYS A 182 -28.97 -18.85 -5.37
C LYS A 182 -30.03 -18.60 -6.44
N LEU A 183 -30.09 -19.45 -7.48
CA LEU A 183 -31.05 -19.32 -8.56
C LEU A 183 -32.37 -20.05 -8.22
N PRO A 184 -33.52 -19.57 -8.72
CA PRO A 184 -34.78 -20.30 -8.65
C PRO A 184 -34.68 -21.63 -9.42
N ASP A 185 -35.46 -22.64 -9.04
CA ASP A 185 -35.41 -23.99 -9.62
C ASP A 185 -35.62 -24.00 -11.14
N ASN A 186 -36.46 -23.11 -11.65
CA ASN A 186 -36.74 -22.99 -13.09
C ASN A 186 -35.49 -22.61 -13.91
N TYR A 187 -34.49 -21.97 -13.30
CA TYR A 187 -33.24 -21.57 -13.95
C TYR A 187 -32.09 -22.57 -13.73
N LYS A 188 -32.34 -23.71 -13.08
CA LYS A 188 -31.32 -24.74 -12.84
C LYS A 188 -31.21 -25.76 -13.97
N TYR A 189 -32.25 -25.89 -14.79
CA TYR A 189 -32.25 -26.76 -15.95
C TYR A 189 -31.35 -26.19 -17.05
N CYS A 190 -30.40 -26.98 -17.54
CA CYS A 190 -29.52 -26.61 -18.65
C CYS A 190 -29.22 -27.83 -19.53
N SER A 191 -28.90 -27.58 -20.80
CA SER A 191 -28.44 -28.63 -21.72
C SER A 191 -26.92 -28.55 -21.83
N LEU A 192 -26.25 -29.69 -21.69
CA LEU A 192 -24.82 -29.81 -21.90
C LEU A 192 -24.56 -30.21 -23.35
N LEU A 193 -23.93 -29.30 -24.11
CA LEU A 193 -23.54 -29.51 -25.50
C LEU A 193 -22.02 -29.49 -25.58
N PHE A 194 -21.43 -30.46 -26.26
CA PHE A 194 -19.99 -30.54 -26.50
C PHE A 194 -19.74 -30.95 -27.95
N ASP A 195 -18.64 -30.44 -28.49
CA ASP A 195 -18.17 -30.73 -29.84
C ASP A 195 -16.64 -30.77 -29.81
N GLU A 196 -16.04 -31.50 -30.74
CA GLU A 196 -14.59 -31.61 -30.87
C GLU A 196 -14.06 -30.60 -31.87
N MET A 197 -12.88 -30.02 -31.59
CA MET A 197 -12.24 -29.07 -32.50
C MET A 197 -10.90 -29.63 -32.95
N ALA A 198 -10.70 -29.72 -34.27
CA ALA A 198 -9.41 -30.09 -34.84
C ALA A 198 -8.36 -29.02 -34.51
N ILE A 199 -7.25 -29.44 -33.92
CA ILE A 199 -6.10 -28.60 -33.60
C ILE A 199 -4.89 -29.03 -34.44
N GLY A 200 -4.01 -28.09 -34.77
CA GLY A 200 -2.78 -28.38 -35.52
C GLY A 200 -1.89 -29.38 -34.79
N THR A 201 -1.39 -30.38 -35.50
CA THR A 201 -0.46 -31.37 -34.94
C THR A 201 0.92 -30.73 -34.73
N GLY A 202 1.50 -30.89 -33.54
CA GLY A 202 2.80 -30.34 -33.23
C GLY A 202 3.25 -30.68 -31.81
N LEU A 203 4.54 -30.96 -31.65
CA LEU A 203 5.13 -31.22 -30.33
C LEU A 203 5.40 -29.89 -29.62
N THR A 204 4.83 -29.71 -28.43
CA THR A 204 5.08 -28.53 -27.59
C THR A 204 5.58 -28.94 -26.21
N TYR A 205 6.52 -28.15 -25.66
CA TYR A 205 7.08 -28.37 -24.32
C TYR A 205 6.78 -27.18 -23.41
N ASP A 206 6.08 -27.44 -22.31
CA ASP A 206 5.84 -26.45 -21.26
C ASP A 206 7.02 -26.41 -20.29
N LYS A 207 7.76 -25.30 -20.29
CA LYS A 207 8.93 -25.10 -19.43
C LYS A 207 8.59 -24.89 -17.96
N LYS A 208 7.31 -24.63 -17.62
CA LYS A 208 6.89 -24.25 -16.26
C LYS A 208 6.23 -25.39 -15.48
N LYS A 209 5.67 -26.38 -16.16
CA LYS A 209 5.26 -27.67 -15.57
C LYS A 209 6.50 -28.57 -15.50
N ARG A 210 7.25 -28.48 -14.41
CA ARG A 210 8.40 -29.35 -14.11
C ARG A 210 8.15 -30.12 -12.84
#